data_AF-A0A7X6B8T1-F1
#
_entry.id   AF-A0A7X6B8T1-F1
#
_cell.length_a   1.000
_cell.length_b   1.000
_cell.length_c   1.000
_cell.angle_alpha   90.00
_cell.angle_beta   90.00
_cell.angle_gamma   90.00
#
_symmetry.space_group_name_H-M   'P 1'
#
loop_
_entity.id
_entity.type
_entity.pdbx_description
1 polymer ?
#
loop_
_entity_poly.entity_id
_entity_poly.type
_entity_poly.pdbx_seq_one_letter_code
_entity_poly.pdbx_strand_id
1 'polypeptide(L)'
;MTTEVHGLSRRKMALQALIGALAGGGGMFALMWLLKGETLDWQPSQIILAGVGLIYVLMGLFVGLGVLAPRAFGQRMLNVADAEEIVEERANMGSSALSCILIGSALALLAYATVDGANAPVTAATAFWLVLALLAIGSAIMLPMWRNFDELWRRLTIDASAIAGNILLALCVIWGGGAAAGLVAGPHPLDLVSAAFGIFLLATFIAVGRRGMMTPP
;
A
#
# COMPACT_ATOMS: atom_id res chain seq x y z
N MET A 1 17.81 36.69 -0.84
CA MET A 1 16.94 36.29 0.27
C MET A 1 16.74 34.79 0.15
N THR A 2 17.44 34.02 0.99
CA THR A 2 17.34 32.55 1.05
C THR A 2 16.17 32.19 1.94
N THR A 3 15.02 31.88 1.35
CA THR A 3 13.93 31.25 2.09
C THR A 3 14.38 29.84 2.46
N GLU A 4 14.85 29.66 3.70
CA GLU A 4 15.00 28.33 4.27
C GLU A 4 13.60 27.69 4.36
N VAL A 5 13.32 26.79 3.42
CA VAL A 5 12.13 25.95 3.45
C VAL A 5 12.27 25.03 4.67
N HIS A 6 11.52 25.33 5.73
CA HIS A 6 11.51 24.56 6.96
C HIS A 6 10.88 23.19 6.69
N GLY A 7 11.70 22.22 6.26
CA GLY A 7 11.25 20.86 6.01
C GLY A 7 10.58 20.26 7.25
N LEU A 8 9.52 19.48 7.06
CA LEU A 8 8.97 18.68 8.15
C LEU A 8 10.09 17.77 8.68
N SER A 9 10.50 18.02 9.93
CA SER A 9 11.43 17.16 10.64
C SER A 9 10.97 15.70 10.49
N ARG A 10 11.89 14.77 10.20
CA ARG A 10 11.61 13.32 10.12
C ARG A 10 10.77 12.83 11.31
N ARG A 11 10.90 13.49 12.47
CA ARG A 11 10.09 13.27 13.67
C ARG A 11 8.61 13.62 13.48
N LYS A 12 8.28 14.72 12.82
CA LYS A 12 6.89 15.13 12.52
C LYS A 12 6.23 14.17 11.53
N MET A 13 6.95 13.76 10.48
CA MET A 13 6.43 12.77 9.52
C MET A 13 6.18 11.41 10.18
N ALA A 14 7.13 10.92 10.98
CA ALA A 14 6.95 9.69 11.76
C ALA A 14 5.77 9.80 12.74
N LEU A 15 5.59 10.96 13.38
CA LEU A 15 4.48 11.21 14.29
C LEU A 15 3.13 11.23 13.56
N GLN A 16 3.05 11.88 12.40
CA GLN A 16 1.82 11.90 11.58
C GLN A 16 1.46 10.50 11.08
N ALA A 17 2.44 9.73 10.61
CA ALA A 17 2.23 8.33 10.22
C ALA A 17 1.76 7.48 11.40
N LEU A 18 2.36 7.66 12.58
CA LEU A 18 1.95 6.96 13.80
C LEU A 18 0.52 7.34 14.22
N ILE A 19 0.17 8.63 14.19
CA ILE A 19 -1.18 9.10 14.52
C ILE A 19 -2.20 8.51 13.53
N GLY A 20 -1.89 8.51 12.23
CA GLY A 20 -2.74 7.90 11.21
C GLY A 20 -2.92 6.39 11.43
N ALA A 21 -1.85 5.68 11.74
CA ALA A 21 -1.89 4.24 12.05
C ALA A 21 -2.71 3.95 13.31
N LEU A 22 -2.54 4.75 14.38
CA LEU A 22 -3.30 4.60 15.63
C LEU A 22 -4.78 4.96 15.44
N ALA A 23 -5.09 6.01 14.68
CA ALA A 23 -6.47 6.39 14.38
C ALA A 23 -7.17 5.35 13.51
N GLY A 24 -6.50 4.85 12.47
CA GLY A 24 -7.04 3.80 11.59
C GLY A 24 -7.22 2.47 12.33
N GLY A 25 -6.18 2.01 13.02
CA GLY A 25 -6.22 0.77 13.81
C GLY A 25 -7.20 0.84 14.97
N GLY A 26 -7.19 1.95 15.73
CA GLY A 26 -8.10 2.18 16.84
C GLY A 26 -9.56 2.33 16.41
N GLY A 27 -9.82 3.05 15.31
CA GLY A 27 -11.15 3.19 14.73
C GLY A 27 -11.72 1.86 14.25
N MET A 28 -10.91 1.05 13.56
CA MET A 28 -11.30 -0.31 13.16
C MET A 28 -11.58 -1.21 14.36
N PHE A 29 -10.73 -1.16 15.40
CA PHE A 29 -10.92 -1.94 16.62
C PHE A 29 -12.21 -1.54 17.36
N ALA A 30 -12.50 -0.24 17.48
CA ALA A 30 -13.73 0.26 18.08
C ALA A 30 -14.97 -0.18 17.29
N LEU A 31 -14.92 -0.12 15.95
CA LEU A 31 -16.00 -0.57 15.09
C LEU A 31 -16.29 -2.07 15.24
N MET A 32 -15.22 -2.89 15.25
CA MET A 32 -15.32 -4.34 15.51
C MET A 32 -15.96 -4.65 16.86
N TRP A 33 -15.58 -3.89 17.89
CA TRP A 33 -16.11 -4.06 19.23
C TRP A 33 -17.61 -3.71 19.31
N LEU A 34 -18.04 -2.66 18.60
CA LEU A 34 -19.45 -2.24 18.54
C LEU A 34 -20.34 -3.20 17.73
N LEU A 35 -19.80 -3.85 16.70
CA LEU A 35 -20.55 -4.75 15.80
C LEU A 35 -20.49 -6.22 16.22
N LYS A 36 -19.85 -6.53 17.35
CA LYS A 36 -19.63 -7.89 17.83
C LYS A 36 -20.96 -8.62 18.05
N GLY A 37 -21.26 -9.61 17.21
CA GLY A 37 -22.45 -10.46 17.29
C GLY A 37 -23.50 -10.25 16.21
N GLU A 38 -23.41 -9.19 15.39
CA GLU A 38 -24.34 -8.92 14.28
C GLU A 38 -23.73 -9.13 12.89
N THR A 39 -22.42 -9.39 12.81
CA THR A 39 -21.67 -9.53 11.55
C THR A 39 -21.05 -10.92 11.38
N LEU A 40 -20.57 -11.20 10.17
CA LEU A 40 -19.63 -12.31 9.92
C LEU A 40 -18.48 -12.25 10.93
N ASP A 41 -17.98 -13.41 11.37
CA ASP A 41 -16.89 -13.51 12.34
C ASP A 41 -15.53 -13.38 11.62
N TRP A 42 -15.10 -12.14 11.43
CA TRP A 42 -13.83 -11.83 10.78
C TRP A 42 -12.65 -12.08 11.73
N GLN A 43 -11.70 -12.90 11.29
CA GLN A 43 -10.43 -13.10 11.98
C GLN A 43 -9.51 -11.87 11.84
N PRO A 44 -8.67 -11.56 12.85
CA PRO A 44 -7.75 -10.42 12.80
C PRO A 44 -6.93 -10.33 11.50
N SER A 45 -6.40 -11.45 11.01
CA SER A 45 -5.60 -11.49 9.78
C SER A 45 -6.38 -11.13 8.52
N GLN A 46 -7.68 -11.44 8.46
CA GLN A 46 -8.56 -11.07 7.34
C GLN A 46 -8.82 -9.56 7.35
N ILE A 47 -9.02 -9.00 8.54
CA ILE A 47 -9.25 -7.57 8.74
C ILE A 47 -8.01 -6.78 8.31
N ILE A 48 -6.83 -7.23 8.72
CA ILE A 48 -5.55 -6.60 8.34
C ILE A 48 -5.38 -6.63 6.82
N LEU A 49 -5.60 -7.78 6.17
CA LEU A 49 -5.47 -7.89 4.72
C LEU A 49 -6.47 -7.00 3.96
N ALA A 50 -7.73 -6.97 4.41
CA ALA A 50 -8.75 -6.08 3.85
C ALA A 50 -8.38 -4.61 4.04
N GLY A 51 -7.83 -4.25 5.20
CA GLY A 51 -7.33 -2.90 5.49
C GLY A 51 -6.18 -2.49 4.58
N VAL A 52 -5.19 -3.36 4.37
CA VAL A 52 -4.10 -3.11 3.41
C VAL A 52 -4.66 -2.95 2.00
N GLY A 53 -5.57 -3.83 1.58
CA GLY A 53 -6.25 -3.73 0.28
C GLY A 53 -6.98 -2.41 0.10
N LEU A 54 -7.70 -1.95 1.12
CA LEU A 54 -8.41 -0.66 1.13
C LEU A 54 -7.46 0.52 0.95
N ILE A 55 -6.29 0.52 1.59
CA ILE A 55 -5.28 1.58 1.42
C ILE A 55 -4.85 1.68 -0.04
N TYR A 56 -4.57 0.55 -0.69
CA TYR A 56 -4.22 0.50 -2.12
C TYR A 56 -5.36 1.01 -3.01
N VAL A 57 -6.61 0.62 -2.73
CA VAL A 57 -7.79 1.12 -3.46
C VAL A 57 -7.92 2.63 -3.31
N LEU A 58 -7.88 3.15 -2.09
CA LEU A 58 -7.99 4.59 -1.84
C LEU A 58 -6.86 5.37 -2.51
N MET A 59 -5.63 4.89 -2.42
CA MET A 59 -4.48 5.51 -3.08
C MET A 59 -4.67 5.52 -4.60
N GLY A 60 -5.08 4.40 -5.20
CA GLY A 60 -5.35 4.33 -6.63
C GLY A 60 -6.54 5.19 -7.07
N LEU A 61 -7.58 5.32 -6.24
CA LEU A 61 -8.71 6.22 -6.51
C LEU A 61 -8.30 7.69 -6.46
N PHE A 62 -7.57 8.12 -5.43
CA PHE A 62 -7.08 9.49 -5.35
C PHE A 62 -6.15 9.79 -6.53
N VAL A 63 -5.14 8.96 -6.80
CA VAL A 63 -4.25 9.19 -7.95
C VAL A 63 -5.03 9.17 -9.27
N GLY A 64 -5.93 8.20 -9.46
CA GLY A 64 -6.75 8.07 -10.67
C GLY A 64 -7.66 9.28 -10.90
N LEU A 65 -8.35 9.78 -9.88
CA LEU A 65 -9.17 10.99 -9.95
C LEU A 65 -8.31 12.22 -10.28
N GLY A 66 -7.11 12.32 -9.71
CA GLY A 66 -6.17 13.40 -10.01
C GLY A 66 -5.71 13.39 -11.47
N VAL A 67 -5.48 12.21 -12.04
CA VAL A 67 -5.11 12.02 -13.45
C VAL A 67 -6.28 12.28 -14.40
N LEU A 68 -7.51 11.91 -14.02
CA LEU A 68 -8.71 12.16 -14.84
C LEU A 68 -9.08 13.64 -14.90
N ALA A 69 -8.84 14.39 -13.81
CA ALA A 69 -9.14 15.81 -13.73
C ALA A 69 -7.91 16.65 -13.29
N PRO A 70 -6.84 16.75 -14.12
CA PRO A 70 -5.58 17.39 -13.74
C PRO A 70 -5.73 18.84 -13.25
N ARG A 71 -6.48 19.65 -14.01
CA ARG A 71 -6.67 21.08 -13.74
C ARG A 71 -7.70 21.39 -12.66
N ALA A 72 -8.69 20.51 -12.47
CA ALA A 72 -9.77 20.75 -11.51
C ALA A 72 -9.42 20.27 -10.09
N PHE A 73 -8.70 19.15 -9.97
CA PHE A 73 -8.44 18.49 -8.70
C PHE A 73 -7.03 17.92 -8.59
N GLY A 74 -6.49 17.37 -9.68
CA GLY A 74 -5.20 16.71 -9.72
C GLY A 74 -4.04 17.57 -9.20
N GLN A 75 -3.93 18.81 -9.64
CA GLN A 75 -2.83 19.71 -9.24
C GLN A 75 -2.74 19.89 -7.71
N ARG A 76 -3.88 20.13 -7.05
CA ARG A 76 -3.93 20.33 -5.58
C ARG A 76 -3.77 19.02 -4.81
N MET A 77 -4.44 17.97 -5.26
CA MET A 77 -4.44 16.69 -4.55
C MET A 77 -3.11 15.95 -4.68
N LEU A 78 -2.51 15.97 -5.87
CA LEU A 78 -1.24 15.32 -6.15
C LEU A 78 -0.04 16.22 -5.85
N ASN A 79 -0.29 17.45 -5.35
CA ASN A 79 0.72 18.43 -4.97
C ASN A 79 1.75 18.66 -6.09
N VAL A 80 1.26 18.85 -7.32
CA VAL A 80 2.08 19.09 -8.51
C VAL A 80 2.08 20.59 -8.82
N ALA A 81 3.23 21.14 -9.21
CA ALA A 81 3.36 22.57 -9.50
C ALA A 81 2.55 22.96 -10.75
N ASP A 82 2.58 22.13 -11.79
CA ASP A 82 1.84 22.34 -13.04
C ASP A 82 0.96 21.12 -13.36
N ALA A 83 -0.29 21.37 -13.76
CA ALA A 83 -1.19 20.32 -14.19
C ALA A 83 -0.74 19.66 -15.52
N GLU A 84 0.11 20.33 -16.31
CA GLU A 84 0.64 19.79 -17.56
C GLU A 84 1.60 18.60 -17.32
N GLU A 85 2.33 18.58 -16.20
CA GLU A 85 3.17 17.44 -15.78
C GLU A 85 2.32 16.16 -15.57
N ILE A 86 1.10 16.32 -15.05
CA ILE A 86 0.14 15.20 -14.90
C ILE A 86 -0.34 14.70 -16.27
N VAL A 87 -0.41 15.58 -17.28
CA VAL A 87 -0.80 15.19 -18.65
C VAL A 87 0.32 14.41 -19.32
N GLU A 88 1.57 14.83 -19.14
CA GLU A 88 2.77 14.15 -19.66
C GLU A 88 2.93 12.75 -19.03
N GLU A 89 2.80 12.65 -17.70
CA GLU A 89 2.93 11.38 -16.96
C GLU A 89 1.63 10.58 -16.86
N ARG A 90 0.56 10.99 -17.56
CA ARG A 90 -0.79 10.39 -17.48
C ARG A 90 -0.79 8.88 -17.67
N ALA A 91 0.02 8.37 -18.61
CA ALA A 91 0.08 6.93 -18.90
C ALA A 91 0.70 6.14 -17.72
N ASN A 92 1.78 6.65 -17.14
CA ASN A 92 2.48 6.00 -16.02
C ASN A 92 1.68 6.14 -14.72
N MET A 93 1.15 7.33 -14.43
CA MET A 93 0.33 7.57 -13.24
C MET A 93 -1.01 6.84 -13.31
N GLY A 94 -1.65 6.83 -14.48
CA GLY A 94 -2.92 6.13 -14.71
C GLY A 94 -2.79 4.61 -14.61
N SER A 95 -1.75 4.02 -15.21
CA SER A 95 -1.48 2.58 -15.10
C SER A 95 -1.13 2.16 -13.66
N SER A 96 -0.37 3.00 -12.95
CA SER A 96 -0.05 2.78 -11.53
C SER A 96 -1.30 2.87 -10.64
N ALA A 97 -2.16 3.87 -10.86
CA ALA A 97 -3.43 4.03 -10.16
C ALA A 97 -4.35 2.83 -10.38
N LEU A 98 -4.51 2.41 -11.64
CA LEU A 98 -5.31 1.24 -11.99
C LEU A 98 -4.75 -0.04 -11.34
N SER A 99 -3.43 -0.23 -11.36
CA SER A 99 -2.78 -1.37 -10.72
C SER A 99 -3.04 -1.39 -9.20
N CYS A 100 -2.98 -0.23 -8.54
CA CYS A 100 -3.30 -0.10 -7.11
C CYS A 100 -4.76 -0.45 -6.81
N ILE A 101 -5.71 0.01 -7.63
CA ILE A 101 -7.14 -0.33 -7.48
C ILE A 101 -7.33 -1.83 -7.65
N LEU A 102 -6.79 -2.43 -8.72
CA LEU A 102 -6.96 -3.84 -9.03
C LEU A 102 -6.35 -4.73 -7.94
N ILE A 103 -5.10 -4.46 -7.54
CA ILE A 103 -4.43 -5.27 -6.51
C ILE A 103 -5.09 -5.08 -5.15
N GLY A 104 -5.44 -3.86 -4.77
CA GLY A 104 -6.12 -3.57 -3.50
C GLY A 104 -7.48 -4.25 -3.41
N SER A 105 -8.24 -4.23 -4.51
CA SER A 105 -9.53 -4.94 -4.61
C SER A 105 -9.36 -6.45 -4.53
N ALA A 106 -8.33 -7.01 -5.17
CA ALA A 106 -8.05 -8.44 -5.11
C ALA A 106 -7.61 -8.89 -3.70
N LEU A 107 -6.85 -8.07 -2.97
CA LEU A 107 -6.49 -8.35 -1.57
C LEU A 107 -7.71 -8.31 -0.65
N ALA A 108 -8.58 -7.31 -0.81
CA ALA A 108 -9.84 -7.24 -0.06
C ALA A 108 -10.79 -8.40 -0.39
N LEU A 109 -10.85 -8.81 -1.66
CA LEU A 109 -11.61 -9.97 -2.11
C LEU A 109 -11.06 -11.27 -1.52
N LEU A 110 -9.73 -11.44 -1.49
CA LEU A 110 -9.09 -12.60 -0.87
C LEU A 110 -9.39 -12.65 0.63
N ALA A 111 -9.29 -11.52 1.33
CA ALA A 111 -9.68 -11.44 2.74
C ALA A 111 -11.12 -11.91 2.94
N TYR A 112 -12.08 -11.32 2.20
CA TYR A 112 -13.51 -11.65 2.32
C TYR A 112 -13.81 -13.10 1.93
N ALA A 113 -13.20 -13.63 0.88
CA ALA A 113 -13.40 -15.00 0.41
C ALA A 113 -12.87 -16.07 1.38
N THR A 114 -12.04 -15.68 2.35
CA THR A 114 -11.54 -16.58 3.40
C THR A 114 -12.34 -16.50 4.70
N VAL A 115 -13.34 -15.62 4.80
CA VAL A 115 -14.21 -15.50 5.97
C VAL A 115 -15.22 -16.66 5.96
N ASP A 116 -15.32 -17.38 7.07
CA ASP A 116 -16.24 -18.51 7.19
C ASP A 116 -17.71 -18.05 7.07
N GLY A 117 -18.48 -18.74 6.23
CA GLY A 117 -19.89 -18.39 5.97
C GLY A 117 -20.10 -17.13 5.14
N ALA A 118 -19.04 -16.50 4.63
CA ALA A 118 -19.19 -15.35 3.74
C ALA A 118 -19.77 -15.74 2.38
N ASN A 119 -20.72 -14.94 1.90
CA ASN A 119 -21.23 -15.02 0.54
C ASN A 119 -20.31 -14.24 -0.41
N ALA A 120 -19.05 -14.67 -0.48
CA ALA A 120 -18.09 -14.08 -1.40
C ALA A 120 -18.47 -14.38 -2.86
N PRO A 121 -18.28 -13.44 -3.80
CA PRO A 121 -18.65 -13.64 -5.20
C PRO A 121 -17.77 -14.69 -5.90
N VAL A 122 -16.64 -15.07 -5.28
CA VAL A 122 -15.73 -16.10 -5.77
C VAL A 122 -15.17 -16.92 -4.61
N THR A 123 -14.61 -18.10 -4.90
CA THR A 123 -13.92 -18.93 -3.91
C THR A 123 -12.59 -18.31 -3.46
N ALA A 124 -12.09 -18.68 -2.27
CA ALA A 124 -10.76 -18.27 -1.80
C ALA A 124 -9.63 -18.62 -2.77
N ALA A 125 -9.71 -19.81 -3.41
CA ALA A 125 -8.75 -20.23 -4.41
C ALA A 125 -8.78 -19.31 -5.65
N THR A 126 -9.97 -18.97 -6.14
CA THR A 126 -10.13 -18.02 -7.26
C THR A 126 -9.58 -16.64 -6.89
N ALA A 127 -9.88 -16.13 -5.69
CA ALA A 127 -9.35 -14.86 -5.23
C ALA A 127 -7.81 -14.85 -5.13
N PHE A 128 -7.21 -15.95 -4.65
CA PHE A 128 -5.76 -16.13 -4.63
C PHE A 128 -5.15 -16.07 -6.04
N TRP A 129 -5.73 -16.80 -7.00
CA TRP A 129 -5.24 -16.78 -8.38
C TRP A 129 -5.40 -15.40 -9.03
N LEU A 130 -6.44 -14.63 -8.68
CA LEU A 130 -6.57 -13.24 -9.12
C LEU A 130 -5.45 -12.35 -8.59
N VAL A 131 -5.11 -12.46 -7.30
CA VAL A 131 -3.97 -11.73 -6.71
C VAL A 131 -2.67 -12.10 -7.44
N LEU A 132 -2.43 -13.39 -7.65
CA LEU A 132 -1.21 -13.86 -8.33
C LEU A 132 -1.15 -13.42 -9.80
N ALA A 133 -2.27 -13.49 -10.52
CA ALA A 133 -2.36 -13.03 -11.90
C ALA A 133 -2.07 -11.53 -12.01
N LEU A 134 -2.64 -10.71 -11.12
CA LEU A 134 -2.39 -9.27 -11.10
C LEU A 134 -0.94 -8.94 -10.76
N LEU A 135 -0.31 -9.67 -9.83
CA LEU A 135 1.12 -9.53 -9.55
C LEU A 135 1.98 -9.89 -10.76
N ALA A 136 1.65 -10.99 -11.46
CA ALA A 136 2.36 -11.41 -12.66
C ALA A 136 2.21 -10.39 -13.78
N ILE A 137 1.00 -9.89 -14.03
CA ILE A 137 0.70 -8.85 -15.03
C ILE A 137 1.44 -7.55 -14.68
N GLY A 138 1.36 -7.08 -13.44
CA GLY A 138 2.05 -5.87 -12.99
C GLY A 138 3.57 -5.99 -13.16
N SER A 139 4.14 -7.13 -12.81
CA SER A 139 5.56 -7.43 -13.02
C SER A 139 5.92 -7.44 -14.50
N ALA A 140 5.09 -8.05 -15.35
CA ALA A 140 5.30 -8.10 -16.80
C ALA A 140 5.23 -6.71 -17.46
N ILE A 141 4.33 -5.83 -16.99
CA ILE A 141 4.24 -4.43 -17.43
C ILE A 141 5.45 -3.62 -16.96
N MET A 142 5.97 -3.90 -15.75
CA MET A 142 7.12 -3.23 -15.19
C MET A 142 8.42 -3.48 -15.98
N LEU A 143 8.59 -4.68 -16.56
CA LEU A 143 9.79 -5.04 -17.34
C LEU A 143 10.09 -4.10 -18.51
N PRO A 144 9.15 -3.82 -19.45
CA PRO A 144 9.38 -2.84 -20.51
C PRO A 144 9.43 -1.40 -19.96
N MET A 145 8.60 -1.05 -18.95
CA MET A 145 8.59 0.28 -18.35
C MET A 145 9.94 0.67 -17.73
N TRP A 146 10.67 -0.32 -17.18
CA TRP A 146 11.99 -0.11 -16.59
C TRP A 146 12.96 0.63 -17.53
N ARG A 147 12.85 0.38 -18.84
CA ARG A 147 13.74 1.01 -19.83
C ARG A 147 13.46 2.50 -20.00
N ASN A 148 12.22 2.92 -19.77
CA ASN A 148 11.75 4.30 -19.94
C ASN A 148 11.90 5.14 -18.67
N PHE A 149 12.13 4.51 -17.52
CA PHE A 149 12.41 5.24 -16.29
C PHE A 149 13.75 5.96 -16.37
N ASP A 150 13.75 7.23 -15.96
CA ASP A 150 14.95 8.01 -15.75
C ASP A 150 15.77 7.47 -14.55
N GLU A 151 16.93 8.09 -14.29
CA GLU A 151 17.81 7.68 -13.20
C GLU A 151 17.18 7.86 -11.81
N LEU A 152 16.29 8.85 -11.66
CA LEU A 152 15.62 9.14 -10.41
C LEU A 152 14.61 8.04 -10.07
N TRP A 153 13.70 7.70 -10.98
CA TRP A 153 12.66 6.69 -10.82
C TRP A 153 13.24 5.28 -10.67
N ARG A 154 14.29 4.93 -11.43
CA ARG A 154 14.98 3.64 -11.26
C ARG A 154 15.58 3.52 -9.87
N ARG A 155 16.32 4.54 -9.42
CA ARG A 155 16.92 4.53 -8.08
C ARG A 155 15.86 4.54 -6.99
N LEU A 156 14.78 5.30 -7.13
CA LEU A 156 13.68 5.31 -6.17
C LEU A 156 13.06 3.91 -6.02
N THR A 157 12.84 3.23 -7.14
CA THR A 157 12.29 1.86 -7.14
C THR A 157 13.23 0.87 -6.47
N ILE A 158 14.53 0.94 -6.77
CA ILE A 158 15.55 0.09 -6.12
C ILE A 158 15.60 0.36 -4.62
N ASP A 159 15.62 1.64 -4.21
CA ASP A 159 15.69 2.02 -2.80
C ASP A 159 14.46 1.52 -2.03
N ALA A 160 13.24 1.73 -2.57
CA ALA A 160 12.01 1.24 -1.97
C ALA A 160 12.02 -0.29 -1.87
N SER A 161 12.45 -0.99 -2.93
CA SER A 161 12.51 -2.45 -2.96
C SER A 161 13.53 -3.01 -1.97
N ALA A 162 14.70 -2.36 -1.83
CA ALA A 162 15.72 -2.73 -0.87
C ALA A 162 15.27 -2.49 0.58
N ILE A 163 14.60 -1.37 0.85
CA ILE A 163 14.02 -1.11 2.19
C ILE A 163 12.95 -2.17 2.50
N ALA A 164 12.02 -2.42 1.57
CA ALA A 164 10.96 -3.41 1.75
C ALA A 164 11.53 -4.81 1.99
N GLY A 165 12.49 -5.23 1.16
CA GLY A 165 13.14 -6.54 1.26
C GLY A 165 13.87 -6.72 2.59
N ASN A 166 14.58 -5.71 3.08
CA ASN A 166 15.27 -5.78 4.37
C ASN A 166 14.29 -5.87 5.56
N ILE A 167 13.20 -5.09 5.54
CA ILE A 167 12.18 -5.16 6.59
C ILE A 167 11.48 -6.54 6.56
N LEU A 168 11.12 -7.02 5.37
CA LEU A 168 10.46 -8.32 5.21
C LEU A 168 11.38 -9.47 5.63
N LEU A 169 12.67 -9.42 5.27
CA LEU A 169 13.67 -10.39 5.72
C LEU A 169 13.78 -10.41 7.25
N ALA A 170 13.90 -9.25 7.89
CA ALA A 170 13.94 -9.14 9.34
C ALA A 170 12.67 -9.70 9.99
N LEU A 171 11.49 -9.39 9.44
CA LEU A 171 10.21 -9.92 9.92
C LEU A 171 10.16 -11.44 9.80
N CYS A 172 10.54 -12.02 8.66
CA CYS A 172 10.56 -13.46 8.46
C CYS A 172 11.54 -14.17 9.41
N VAL A 173 12.73 -13.62 9.63
CA VAL A 173 13.73 -14.20 10.54
C VAL A 173 13.26 -14.12 11.99
N ILE A 174 12.76 -12.97 12.44
CA ILE A 174 12.37 -12.77 13.83
C ILE A 174 11.08 -13.54 14.14
N TRP A 175 10.03 -13.37 13.33
CA TRP A 175 8.74 -13.98 13.59
C TRP A 175 8.70 -15.44 13.17
N GLY A 176 9.15 -15.75 11.95
CA GLY A 176 9.22 -17.13 11.45
C GLY A 176 10.22 -17.97 12.23
N GLY A 177 11.41 -17.43 12.51
CA GLY A 177 12.42 -18.11 13.34
C GLY A 177 11.97 -18.26 14.80
N GLY A 178 11.35 -17.23 15.38
CA GLY A 178 10.77 -17.31 16.73
C GLY A 178 9.66 -18.34 16.83
N ALA A 179 8.80 -18.46 15.82
CA ALA A 179 7.78 -19.48 15.75
C ALA A 179 8.36 -20.89 15.61
N ALA A 180 9.38 -21.07 14.76
CA ALA A 180 10.08 -22.35 14.62
C ALA A 180 10.80 -22.77 15.92
N ALA A 181 11.27 -21.81 16.70
CA ALA A 181 11.86 -22.03 18.02
C ALA A 181 10.82 -22.23 19.15
N GLY A 182 9.52 -22.12 18.86
CA GLY A 182 8.45 -22.25 19.85
C GLY A 182 8.31 -21.06 20.81
N LEU A 183 8.89 -19.90 20.48
CA LEU A 183 8.88 -18.70 21.32
C LEU A 183 7.61 -17.85 21.15
N VAL A 184 7.00 -17.90 19.96
CA VAL A 184 5.79 -17.16 19.60
C VAL A 184 4.89 -18.00 18.71
N ALA A 185 3.62 -17.64 18.59
CA ALA A 185 2.72 -18.27 17.63
C ALA A 185 3.18 -18.00 16.18
N GLY A 186 3.00 -19.01 15.31
CA GLY A 186 3.32 -18.89 13.89
C GLY A 186 2.47 -17.82 13.19
N PRO A 187 3.02 -17.12 12.18
CA PRO A 187 2.26 -16.15 11.41
C PRO A 187 1.11 -16.84 10.67
N HIS A 188 -0.07 -16.23 10.70
CA HIS A 188 -1.14 -16.68 9.84
C HIS A 188 -0.74 -16.42 8.37
N PRO A 189 -1.11 -17.27 7.40
CA PRO A 189 -0.71 -17.06 5.99
C PRO A 189 -1.11 -15.69 5.43
N LEU A 190 -2.27 -15.17 5.82
CA LEU A 190 -2.72 -13.83 5.41
C LEU A 190 -1.89 -12.70 6.04
N ASP A 191 -1.26 -12.93 7.19
CA ASP A 191 -0.37 -11.93 7.82
C ASP A 191 0.87 -11.72 6.96
N LEU A 192 1.42 -12.78 6.36
CA LEU A 192 2.57 -12.70 5.47
C LEU A 192 2.23 -11.93 4.18
N VAL A 193 1.05 -12.18 3.60
CA VAL A 193 0.56 -11.44 2.44
C VAL A 193 0.39 -9.97 2.81
N SER A 194 -0.31 -9.69 3.92
CA SER A 194 -0.53 -8.32 4.40
C SER A 194 0.77 -7.58 4.68
N ALA A 195 1.73 -8.27 5.31
CA ALA A 195 3.05 -7.72 5.62
C ALA A 195 3.80 -7.37 4.34
N ALA A 196 3.81 -8.24 3.32
CA ALA A 196 4.50 -7.96 2.06
C ALA A 196 4.01 -6.65 1.40
N PHE A 197 2.68 -6.48 1.28
CA PHE A 197 2.09 -5.28 0.70
C PHE A 197 2.21 -4.05 1.60
N GLY A 198 1.93 -4.19 2.89
CA GLY A 198 2.02 -3.10 3.86
C GLY A 198 3.45 -2.57 4.03
N ILE A 199 4.44 -3.47 4.09
CA ILE A 199 5.87 -3.11 4.14
C ILE A 199 6.29 -2.41 2.86
N PHE A 200 5.83 -2.87 1.70
CA PHE A 200 6.17 -2.22 0.44
C PHE A 200 5.63 -0.78 0.39
N LEU A 201 4.38 -0.54 0.80
CA LEU A 201 3.84 0.82 0.97
C LEU A 201 4.73 1.68 1.88
N LEU A 202 5.03 1.16 3.09
CA LEU A 202 5.87 1.86 4.05
C LEU A 202 7.25 2.19 3.45
N ALA A 203 7.86 1.24 2.75
CA ALA A 203 9.16 1.41 2.12
C ALA A 203 9.13 2.48 1.02
N THR A 204 8.07 2.56 0.22
CA THR A 204 7.86 3.63 -0.76
C THR A 204 7.81 4.99 -0.08
N PHE A 205 7.06 5.15 1.01
CA PHE A 205 7.03 6.40 1.77
C PHE A 205 8.43 6.75 2.33
N ILE A 206 9.15 5.78 2.91
CA ILE A 206 10.50 6.02 3.43
C ILE A 206 11.45 6.45 2.30
N ALA A 207 11.41 5.80 1.14
CA ALA A 207 12.29 6.10 0.00
C ALA A 207 12.03 7.50 -0.56
N VAL A 208 10.76 7.84 -0.82
CA VAL A 208 10.33 9.17 -1.31
C VAL A 208 10.69 10.26 -0.28
N GLY A 209 10.43 10.02 1.00
CA GLY A 209 10.72 10.97 2.07
C GLY A 209 12.22 11.23 2.26
N ARG A 210 13.07 10.21 2.11
CA ARG A 210 14.54 10.37 2.17
C ARG A 210 15.09 11.26 1.06
N ARG A 211 14.38 11.41 -0.05
CA ARG A 211 14.75 12.27 -1.18
C ARG A 211 14.16 13.68 -1.12
N GLY A 212 13.42 14.02 -0.05
CA GLY A 212 12.84 15.35 0.12
C GLY A 212 11.62 15.62 -0.77
N MET A 213 11.02 14.59 -1.37
CA MET A 213 9.87 14.74 -2.28
C MET A 213 8.52 14.91 -1.53
N MET A 214 8.53 14.89 -0.19
CA MET A 214 7.32 15.03 0.64
C MET A 214 7.15 16.41 1.26
N THR A 215 8.08 17.33 1.01
CA THR A 215 7.93 18.72 1.44
C THR A 215 7.06 19.45 0.42
N PRO A 216 5.95 20.08 0.85
CA PRO A 216 5.19 20.95 -0.05
C PRO A 216 6.09 22.12 -0.51
N PRO A 217 5.94 22.58 -1.76
CA PRO A 217 6.60 23.79 -2.25
C PRO A 217 6.13 25.05 -1.49
#